data_AF-A0A0W0UNX5-F1
#
_entry.id   AF-A0A0W0UNX5-F1
#
_cell.length_a   1.000
_cell.length_b   1.000
_cell.length_c   1.000
_cell.angle_alpha   90.00
_cell.angle_beta   90.00
_cell.angle_gamma   90.00
#
_symmetry.space_group_name_H-M   'P 1'
#
loop_
_entity.id
_entity.type
_entity.pdbx_description
1 polymer ?
#
loop_
_entity_poly.entity_id
_entity_poly.type
_entity_poly.pdbx_seq_one_letter_code
_entity_poly.pdbx_strand_id
1 'polypeptide(L)'
;MKAEITLNLRTREVYKLFERKINNDTLFIKAILHKFNKIRSSACRHTNTSKSLLDSMEHQFVQGIKVFTHETTRYEQLLYKKSEFNQKKIDFTAQFHPSILITNHLGILLVNFIDCYDKLVATIKLLHLAGCFSSDSDYYFHIKNIQKTANKVLSNVLVEPLRKS
;
A
#
# COMPACT_ATOMS: atom_id res chain seq x y z
N MET A 1 -2.01 12.77 -19.68
CA MET A 1 -3.11 13.03 -18.73
C MET A 1 -2.55 13.05 -17.32
N LYS A 2 -3.01 13.96 -16.46
CA LYS A 2 -2.72 13.97 -15.02
C LYS A 2 -4.05 13.92 -14.29
N ALA A 3 -4.13 13.18 -13.19
CA ALA A 3 -5.32 13.08 -12.36
C ALA A 3 -4.90 13.19 -10.90
N GLU A 4 -5.60 14.00 -10.12
CA GLU A 4 -5.45 14.02 -8.68
C GLU A 4 -6.46 13.04 -8.07
N ILE A 5 -5.97 12.15 -7.21
CA ILE A 5 -6.81 11.20 -6.48
C ILE A 5 -6.64 11.45 -4.98
N THR A 6 -7.76 11.70 -4.31
CA THR A 6 -7.83 11.74 -2.85
C THR A 6 -8.15 10.35 -2.32
N LEU A 7 -7.28 9.82 -1.46
CA LEU A 7 -7.51 8.55 -0.78
C LEU A 7 -8.38 8.75 0.45
N ASN A 8 -9.16 7.73 0.81
CA ASN A 8 -10.00 7.73 2.01
C ASN A 8 -9.44 6.69 2.99
N LEU A 9 -8.39 7.07 3.72
CA LEU A 9 -7.68 6.15 4.62
C LEU A 9 -8.36 6.11 5.99
N ARG A 10 -8.42 4.92 6.59
CA ARG A 10 -9.05 4.66 7.88
C ARG A 10 -8.04 4.59 9.02
N THR A 11 -6.76 4.38 8.72
CA THR A 11 -5.74 4.08 9.73
C THR A 11 -4.58 5.08 9.73
N ARG A 12 -4.11 5.44 10.94
CA ARG A 12 -2.98 6.34 11.12
C ARG A 12 -1.67 5.72 10.65
N GLU A 13 -1.53 4.40 10.78
CA GLU A 13 -0.36 3.61 10.39
C GLU A 13 -0.06 3.76 8.91
N VAL A 14 -1.10 3.73 8.06
CA VAL A 14 -0.95 3.91 6.63
C VAL A 14 -0.83 5.39 6.28
N TYR A 15 -1.60 6.28 6.94
CA TYR A 15 -1.47 7.72 6.73
C TYR A 15 -0.05 8.24 7.00
N LYS A 16 0.69 7.66 7.95
CA LYS A 16 2.09 7.99 8.22
C LYS A 16 3.01 7.86 7.00
N LEU A 17 2.65 7.08 5.97
CA LEU A 17 3.42 7.04 4.71
C LEU A 17 3.47 8.41 4.02
N PHE A 18 2.43 9.23 4.18
CA PHE A 18 2.30 10.56 3.58
C PHE A 18 3.03 11.65 4.36
N GLU A 19 3.22 11.43 5.67
CA GLU A 19 3.99 12.32 6.55
C GLU A 19 5.47 11.95 6.58
N ARG A 20 5.81 10.70 6.24
CA ARG A 20 7.17 10.19 6.28
C ARG A 20 8.06 11.00 5.36
N LYS A 21 9.08 11.61 5.94
CA LYS A 21 10.16 12.27 5.19
C LYS A 21 11.32 11.30 4.97
N ILE A 22 11.95 11.43 3.82
CA ILE A 22 13.25 10.83 3.50
C ILE A 22 14.25 11.95 3.22
N ASN A 23 15.49 11.59 2.89
CA ASN A 23 16.62 12.50 2.61
C ASN A 23 16.18 13.85 2.01
N ASN A 24 16.71 14.94 2.59
CA ASN A 24 16.40 16.32 2.21
C ASN A 24 14.92 16.71 2.40
N ASP A 25 14.30 16.26 3.50
CA ASP A 25 12.91 16.57 3.87
C ASP A 25 11.85 16.21 2.81
N THR A 26 12.20 15.39 1.82
CA THR A 26 11.27 15.03 0.74
C THR A 26 10.27 14.00 1.26
N LEU A 27 8.98 14.22 1.02
CA LEU A 27 7.94 13.25 1.40
C LEU A 27 8.13 11.94 0.63
N PHE A 28 8.05 10.82 1.35
CA PHE A 28 8.29 9.48 0.84
C PHE A 28 7.43 9.15 -0.39
N ILE A 29 6.12 9.41 -0.33
CA ILE A 29 5.21 9.20 -1.47
C ILE A 29 5.59 10.08 -2.67
N LYS A 30 5.98 11.35 -2.44
CA LYS A 30 6.44 12.24 -3.53
C LYS A 30 7.70 11.68 -4.20
N ALA A 31 8.62 11.12 -3.43
CA ALA A 31 9.83 10.50 -3.98
C ALA A 31 9.53 9.26 -4.84
N ILE A 32 8.58 8.42 -4.42
CA ILE A 32 8.11 7.26 -5.20
C ILE A 32 7.51 7.72 -6.53
N LEU A 33 6.60 8.70 -6.52
CA LEU A 33 5.97 9.22 -7.73
C LEU A 33 6.98 9.84 -8.69
N HIS A 34 7.96 10.58 -8.15
CA HIS A 34 9.06 11.12 -8.95
C HIS A 34 9.88 10.02 -9.60
N LYS A 35 10.17 8.93 -8.87
CA LYS A 35 10.87 7.77 -9.39
C LYS A 35 10.10 7.10 -10.53
N PHE A 36 8.79 6.92 -10.41
CA PHE A 36 7.97 6.41 -11.53
C PHE A 36 8.07 7.27 -12.78
N ASN A 37 8.03 8.60 -12.61
CA ASN A 37 8.16 9.53 -13.73
C ASN A 37 9.54 9.44 -14.40
N LYS A 38 10.62 9.28 -13.62
CA LYS A 38 11.96 9.07 -14.15
C LYS A 38 12.07 7.75 -14.92
N ILE A 39 11.55 6.65 -14.37
CA ILE A 39 11.60 5.34 -15.03
C ILE A 39 10.82 5.39 -16.35
N ARG A 40 9.61 5.94 -16.35
CA ARG A 40 8.81 6.10 -17.57
C ARG A 40 9.53 6.92 -18.63
N SER A 41 10.14 8.03 -18.22
CA SER A 41 10.89 8.90 -19.14
C SER A 41 12.12 8.19 -19.73
N SER A 42 12.79 7.36 -18.94
CA SER A 42 13.89 6.49 -19.39
C SER A 42 13.40 5.40 -20.35
N ALA A 43 12.25 4.79 -20.09
CA ALA A 43 11.66 3.76 -20.95
C ALA A 43 11.26 4.27 -22.33
N CYS A 44 10.80 5.52 -22.41
CA CYS A 44 10.57 6.17 -23.71
C CYS A 44 11.87 6.40 -24.51
N ARG A 45 13.05 6.39 -23.87
CA ARG A 45 14.35 6.64 -24.50
C ARG A 45 15.19 5.38 -24.72
N HIS A 46 15.04 4.38 -23.85
CA HIS A 46 15.80 3.12 -23.85
C HIS A 46 14.85 1.94 -23.69
N THR A 47 14.62 1.19 -24.78
CA THR A 47 13.44 0.32 -24.93
C THR A 47 13.48 -0.99 -24.15
N ASN A 48 14.64 -1.63 -24.00
CA ASN A 48 14.68 -2.99 -23.43
C ASN A 48 14.86 -3.02 -21.91
N THR A 49 15.84 -2.31 -21.35
CA THR A 49 16.18 -2.39 -19.91
C THR A 49 15.20 -1.63 -19.02
N SER A 50 14.66 -0.51 -19.51
CA SER A 50 13.72 0.29 -18.73
C SER A 50 12.30 -0.32 -18.73
N LYS A 51 11.96 -1.12 -19.74
CA LYS A 51 10.69 -1.86 -19.79
C LYS A 51 10.66 -2.98 -18.75
N SER A 52 11.73 -3.78 -18.61
CA SER A 52 11.77 -4.82 -17.60
C SER A 52 11.68 -4.28 -16.16
N LEU A 53 12.22 -3.07 -15.92
CA LEU A 53 12.10 -2.39 -14.64
C LEU A 53 10.64 -1.96 -14.35
N LEU A 54 9.94 -1.43 -15.35
CA LEU A 54 8.52 -1.11 -15.23
C LEU A 54 7.69 -2.37 -14.94
N ASP A 55 7.92 -3.44 -15.70
CA ASP A 55 7.20 -4.71 -15.55
C ASP A 55 7.46 -5.34 -14.16
N SER A 56 8.70 -5.27 -13.66
CA SER A 56 9.08 -5.71 -12.31
C SER A 56 8.32 -4.93 -11.23
N MET A 57 8.25 -3.61 -11.34
CA MET A 57 7.55 -2.77 -10.36
C MET A 57 6.04 -3.01 -10.40
N GLU A 58 5.46 -3.10 -11.59
CA GLU A 58 4.05 -3.43 -11.77
C GLU A 58 3.73 -4.78 -11.12
N HIS A 59 4.55 -5.80 -11.39
CA HIS A 59 4.39 -7.11 -10.79
C HIS A 59 4.45 -7.05 -9.26
N GLN A 60 5.41 -6.33 -8.68
CA GLN A 60 5.53 -6.18 -7.22
C GLN A 60 4.28 -5.53 -6.61
N PHE A 61 3.71 -4.50 -7.23
CA PHE A 61 2.47 -3.90 -6.76
C PHE A 61 1.28 -4.84 -6.88
N VAL A 62 1.11 -5.50 -8.03
CA VAL A 62 0.01 -6.44 -8.25
C VAL A 62 0.07 -7.61 -7.27
N GLN A 63 1.25 -8.17 -7.01
CA GLN A 63 1.40 -9.23 -6.02
C GLN A 63 1.11 -8.73 -4.61
N GLY A 64 1.59 -7.53 -4.25
CA GLY A 64 1.29 -6.91 -2.96
C GLY A 64 -0.21 -6.70 -2.74
N ILE A 65 -0.92 -6.18 -3.75
CA ILE A 65 -2.37 -6.00 -3.75
C ILE A 65 -3.07 -7.33 -3.54
N LYS A 66 -2.68 -8.38 -4.29
CA LYS A 66 -3.25 -9.73 -4.16
C LYS A 66 -3.06 -10.28 -2.75
N VAL A 67 -1.85 -10.18 -2.19
CA VAL A 67 -1.55 -10.65 -0.82
C VAL A 67 -2.42 -9.92 0.20
N PHE A 68 -2.49 -8.58 0.15
CA PHE A 68 -3.28 -7.83 1.12
C PHE A 68 -4.78 -8.07 0.98
N THR A 69 -5.27 -8.22 -0.25
CA THR A 69 -6.68 -8.56 -0.51
C THR A 69 -7.00 -9.94 0.04
N HIS A 70 -6.16 -10.94 -0.22
CA HIS A 70 -6.34 -12.30 0.28
C HIS A 70 -6.35 -12.35 1.81
N GLU A 71 -5.39 -11.71 2.47
CA GLU A 71 -5.34 -11.64 3.93
C GLU A 71 -6.55 -10.90 4.51
N THR A 72 -7.00 -9.83 3.86
CA THR A 72 -8.21 -9.10 4.27
C THR A 72 -9.42 -10.02 4.24
N THR A 73 -9.64 -10.73 3.12
CA THR A 73 -10.75 -11.68 2.99
C THR A 73 -10.66 -12.79 4.03
N ARG A 74 -9.47 -13.34 4.28
CA ARG A 74 -9.24 -14.38 5.30
C ARG A 74 -9.62 -13.88 6.69
N TYR A 75 -9.27 -12.65 7.04
CA TYR A 75 -9.59 -12.04 8.33
C TYR A 75 -11.06 -11.65 8.46
N GLU A 76 -11.69 -11.16 7.39
CA GLU A 76 -13.14 -10.92 7.35
C GLU A 76 -13.91 -12.23 7.58
N GLN A 77 -13.47 -13.35 7.02
CA GLN A 77 -14.06 -14.67 7.30
C GLN A 77 -13.95 -15.08 8.78
N LEU A 78 -12.88 -14.69 9.49
CA LEU A 78 -12.78 -14.92 10.93
C LEU A 78 -13.78 -14.06 11.72
N LEU A 79 -13.96 -12.80 11.30
CA LEU A 79 -14.96 -11.92 11.89
C LEU A 79 -16.37 -12.47 11.70
N TYR A 80 -16.71 -12.97 10.52
CA TYR A 80 -18.05 -13.52 10.26
C TYR A 80 -18.41 -14.78 11.08
N LYS A 81 -17.43 -15.44 11.71
CA LYS A 81 -17.69 -16.53 12.66
C LYS A 81 -18.19 -16.03 14.03
N LYS A 82 -18.02 -14.73 14.32
CA LYS A 82 -18.51 -14.07 15.54
C LYS A 82 -19.96 -13.63 15.33
N SER A 83 -20.82 -13.87 16.31
CA SER A 83 -22.26 -13.62 16.20
C SER A 83 -22.57 -12.14 15.96
N GLU A 84 -21.74 -11.24 16.48
CA GLU A 84 -21.88 -9.79 16.35
C GLU A 84 -21.71 -9.30 14.91
N PHE A 85 -20.93 -10.03 14.10
CA PHE A 85 -20.54 -9.66 12.73
C PHE A 85 -21.15 -10.58 11.67
N ASN A 86 -21.72 -11.72 12.05
CA ASN A 86 -22.26 -12.71 11.12
C ASN A 86 -23.20 -12.06 10.09
N GLN A 87 -22.89 -12.23 8.79
CA GLN A 87 -23.63 -11.69 7.64
C GLN A 87 -23.80 -10.16 7.60
N LYS A 88 -23.11 -9.41 8.47
CA LYS A 88 -23.14 -7.95 8.44
C LYS A 88 -22.05 -7.41 7.54
N LYS A 89 -22.38 -6.41 6.73
CA LYS A 89 -21.38 -5.63 6.00
C LYS A 89 -20.60 -4.78 7.00
N ILE A 90 -19.27 -4.88 6.97
CA ILE A 90 -18.37 -4.06 7.78
C ILE A 90 -17.91 -2.87 6.93
N ASP A 91 -18.34 -1.67 7.32
CA ASP A 91 -17.92 -0.43 6.69
C ASP A 91 -17.02 0.36 7.65
N PHE A 92 -15.78 0.61 7.23
CA PHE A 92 -14.85 1.43 8.00
C PHE A 92 -14.99 2.90 7.61
N THR A 93 -15.06 3.77 8.61
CA THR A 93 -15.10 5.23 8.40
C THR A 93 -13.70 5.75 8.08
N ALA A 94 -13.58 6.53 7.01
CA ALA A 94 -12.33 7.21 6.66
C ALA A 94 -12.02 8.35 7.64
N GLN A 95 -10.75 8.48 8.00
CA GLN A 95 -10.26 9.48 8.96
C GLN A 95 -9.20 10.40 8.37
N PHE A 96 -8.52 9.97 7.30
CA PHE A 96 -7.44 10.73 6.67
C PHE A 96 -7.64 10.79 5.15
N HIS A 97 -7.40 11.97 4.58
CA HIS A 97 -7.71 12.25 3.17
C HIS A 97 -6.51 12.80 2.39
N PRO A 98 -5.39 12.06 2.27
CA PRO A 98 -4.26 12.54 1.49
C PRO A 98 -4.56 12.49 -0.02
N SER A 99 -4.06 13.49 -0.74
CA SER A 99 -4.19 13.58 -2.20
C SER A 99 -2.87 13.25 -2.90
N ILE A 100 -2.97 12.52 -4.02
CA ILE A 100 -1.85 12.12 -4.86
C ILE A 100 -2.12 12.57 -6.30
N LEU A 101 -1.17 13.30 -6.88
CA LEU A 101 -1.16 13.59 -8.32
C LEU A 101 -0.56 12.42 -9.09
N ILE A 102 -1.40 11.71 -9.84
CA ILE A 102 -1.03 10.59 -10.69
C ILE A 102 -0.79 11.05 -12.12
N THR A 103 0.31 10.58 -12.69
CA THR A 103 0.76 10.95 -14.05
C THR A 103 0.99 9.73 -14.95
N ASN A 104 0.85 8.51 -14.42
CA ASN A 104 1.11 7.25 -15.12
C ASN A 104 0.44 6.05 -14.40
N HIS A 105 0.42 4.89 -15.05
CA HIS A 105 -0.21 3.66 -14.55
C HIS A 105 0.33 3.19 -13.18
N LEU A 106 1.65 3.27 -12.93
CA LEU A 106 2.23 2.89 -11.65
C LEU A 106 1.69 3.74 -10.49
N GLY A 107 1.32 5.00 -10.74
CA GLY A 107 0.66 5.82 -9.73
C GLY A 107 -0.75 5.31 -9.35
N ILE A 108 -1.49 4.72 -10.30
CA ILE A 108 -2.78 4.07 -10.04
C ILE A 108 -2.57 2.81 -9.19
N LEU A 109 -1.58 2.00 -9.54
CA LEU A 109 -1.22 0.81 -8.75
C LEU A 109 -0.78 1.16 -7.34
N LEU A 110 -0.01 2.24 -7.16
CA LEU A 110 0.37 2.74 -5.85
C LEU A 110 -0.85 3.13 -5.01
N VAL A 111 -1.83 3.84 -5.59
CA VAL A 111 -3.07 4.19 -4.88
C VAL A 111 -3.81 2.93 -4.44
N ASN A 112 -4.02 1.97 -5.34
CA ASN A 112 -4.72 0.73 -5.03
C ASN A 112 -3.98 -0.08 -3.95
N PHE A 113 -2.65 -0.16 -4.04
CA PHE A 113 -1.82 -0.81 -3.05
C PHE A 113 -1.95 -0.17 -1.66
N ILE A 114 -1.93 1.15 -1.57
CA ILE A 114 -2.10 1.88 -0.30
C ILE A 114 -3.50 1.64 0.27
N ASP A 115 -4.55 1.65 -0.55
CA ASP A 115 -5.93 1.40 -0.09
C ASP A 115 -6.11 -0.04 0.43
N CYS A 116 -5.59 -1.05 -0.29
CA CYS A 116 -5.60 -2.43 0.17
C CYS A 116 -4.81 -2.62 1.48
N TYR A 117 -3.66 -1.96 1.60
CA TYR A 117 -2.87 -1.98 2.82
C TYR A 117 -3.63 -1.36 4.01
N ASP A 118 -4.25 -0.20 3.81
CA ASP A 118 -5.06 0.48 4.82
C ASP A 118 -6.27 -0.35 5.25
N LYS A 119 -6.99 -0.95 4.30
CA LYS A 119 -8.10 -1.85 4.60
C LYS A 119 -7.64 -3.04 5.43
N LEU A 120 -6.52 -3.68 5.07
CA LEU A 120 -5.98 -4.80 5.84
C LEU A 120 -5.62 -4.40 7.28
N VAL A 121 -4.97 -3.25 7.47
CA VAL A 121 -4.65 -2.74 8.82
C VAL A 121 -5.93 -2.49 9.62
N ALA A 122 -6.96 -1.90 9.00
CA ALA A 122 -8.25 -1.66 9.65
C ALA A 122 -8.92 -2.99 10.07
N THR A 123 -8.90 -4.01 9.20
CA THR A 123 -9.43 -5.34 9.50
C THR A 123 -8.67 -6.04 10.63
N ILE A 124 -7.35 -5.93 10.68
CA ILE A 124 -6.55 -6.48 11.79
C ILE A 124 -6.90 -5.78 13.11
N LYS A 125 -7.09 -4.46 13.10
CA LYS A 125 -7.53 -3.73 14.30
C LYS A 125 -8.92 -4.17 14.76
N LEU A 126 -9.84 -4.40 13.83
CA LEU A 126 -11.17 -4.90 14.18
C LEU A 126 -11.13 -6.31 14.77
N LEU A 127 -10.26 -7.19 14.25
CA LEU A 127 -10.02 -8.51 14.85
C LEU A 127 -9.52 -8.40 16.30
N HIS A 128 -8.65 -7.44 16.59
CA HIS A 128 -8.19 -7.17 17.96
C HIS A 128 -9.34 -6.75 18.86
N LEU A 129 -10.17 -5.80 18.42
CA LEU A 129 -11.36 -5.38 19.17
C LEU A 129 -12.38 -6.50 19.35
N ALA A 130 -12.49 -7.42 18.39
CA ALA A 130 -13.36 -8.59 18.44
C ALA A 130 -12.80 -9.75 19.30
N GLY A 131 -11.64 -9.58 19.94
CA GLY A 131 -11.00 -10.61 20.75
C GLY A 131 -10.59 -11.84 19.94
N CYS A 132 -10.14 -11.65 18.70
CA CYS A 132 -9.70 -12.74 17.81
C CYS A 132 -8.20 -13.07 17.94
N PHE A 133 -7.43 -12.28 18.71
CA PHE A 133 -6.03 -12.57 19.00
C PHE A 133 -5.86 -13.11 20.41
N SER A 134 -4.88 -13.99 20.60
CA SER A 134 -4.59 -14.61 21.90
C SER A 134 -3.95 -13.62 22.88
N SER A 135 -3.32 -12.55 22.38
CA SER A 135 -2.70 -11.50 23.19
C SER A 135 -2.49 -10.22 22.36
N ASP A 136 -2.22 -9.10 23.02
CA ASP A 136 -1.82 -7.86 22.35
C ASP A 136 -0.52 -8.03 21.55
N SER A 137 0.41 -8.86 22.04
CA SER A 137 1.69 -9.14 21.36
C SER A 137 1.47 -9.81 19.99
N ASP A 138 0.49 -10.71 19.91
CA ASP A 138 0.09 -11.37 18.67
C ASP A 138 -0.46 -10.36 17.66
N TYR A 139 -1.39 -9.49 18.11
CA TYR A 139 -1.88 -8.36 17.32
C TYR A 139 -0.74 -7.46 16.78
N TYR A 140 0.19 -7.05 17.65
CA TYR A 140 1.32 -6.19 17.24
C TYR A 140 2.25 -6.89 16.26
N PHE A 141 2.46 -8.20 16.41
CA PHE A 141 3.25 -9.00 15.46
C PHE A 141 2.61 -8.95 14.07
N HIS A 142 1.30 -9.15 13.97
CA HIS A 142 0.57 -9.08 12.70
C HIS A 142 0.68 -7.70 12.04
N ILE A 143 0.44 -6.61 12.78
CA ILE A 143 0.60 -5.24 12.27
C ILE A 143 2.01 -4.99 11.76
N LYS A 144 3.04 -5.38 12.54
CA LYS A 144 4.44 -5.16 12.18
C LYS A 144 4.84 -5.94 10.93
N ASN A 145 4.36 -7.18 10.78
CA ASN A 145 4.64 -7.98 9.59
C ASN A 145 4.03 -7.36 8.32
N ILE A 146 2.77 -6.92 8.37
CA ILE A 146 2.15 -6.26 7.21
C ILE A 146 2.87 -4.94 6.90
N GLN A 147 3.21 -4.14 7.90
CA GLN A 147 4.02 -2.93 7.73
C GLN A 147 5.36 -3.22 7.06
N LYS A 148 6.05 -4.29 7.47
CA LYS A 148 7.34 -4.71 6.88
C LYS A 148 7.17 -5.11 5.42
N THR A 149 6.14 -5.89 5.09
CA THR A 149 5.81 -6.27 3.72
C THR A 149 5.51 -5.04 2.85
N ALA A 150 4.68 -4.12 3.35
CA ALA A 150 4.38 -2.89 2.63
C ALA A 150 5.63 -2.04 2.39
N ASN A 151 6.44 -1.84 3.43
CA ASN A 151 7.69 -1.10 3.34
C ASN A 151 8.69 -1.73 2.37
N LYS A 152 8.76 -3.06 2.28
CA LYS A 152 9.63 -3.75 1.33
C LYS A 152 9.26 -3.39 -0.11
N VAL A 153 7.98 -3.51 -0.48
CA VAL A 153 7.50 -3.17 -1.83
C VAL A 153 7.76 -1.70 -2.15
N LEU A 154 7.39 -0.79 -1.24
CA LEU A 154 7.54 0.65 -1.45
C LEU A 154 9.00 1.11 -1.49
N SER A 155 9.88 0.51 -0.67
CA SER A 155 11.30 0.87 -0.64
C SER A 155 12.06 0.31 -1.83
N ASN A 156 11.69 -0.87 -2.33
CA ASN A 156 12.29 -1.45 -3.53
C ASN A 156 12.19 -0.46 -4.71
N VAL A 157 11.04 0.19 -4.89
CA VAL A 157 10.86 1.21 -5.94
C VAL A 157 11.92 2.30 -5.88
N LEU A 158 12.24 2.79 -4.67
CA LEU A 158 13.18 3.88 -4.48
C LEU A 158 14.63 3.44 -4.78
N VAL A 159 15.01 2.28 -4.25
CA VAL A 159 16.39 1.78 -4.26
C VAL A 159 16.76 1.15 -5.61
N GLU A 160 15.80 0.62 -6.38
CA GLU A 160 16.09 -0.06 -7.64
C GLU A 160 16.77 0.89 -8.63
N PRO A 161 18.03 0.61 -9.04
CA PRO A 161 18.80 1.56 -9.83
C PRO A 161 18.19 1.72 -11.22
N LEU A 162 18.19 2.96 -11.72
CA LEU A 162 18.01 3.18 -13.15
C LEU A 162 19.29 2.66 -13.79
N ARG A 163 19.26 1.46 -14.39
CA ARG A 163 20.42 0.91 -15.10
C ARG A 163 20.80 1.91 -16.19
N LYS A 164 21.96 2.55 -16.05
CA LYS A 164 22.58 3.32 -17.12
C LYS A 164 23.08 2.30 -18.14
N SER A 165 22.64 2.42 -19.39
CA SER A 165 23.28 1.77 -20.53
C SER A 165 24.70 2.31 -20.68
#